data_AF-F4CNM8-F1
#
_entry.id   AF-F4CNM8-F1
#
_cell.length_a   1.000
_cell.length_b   1.000
_cell.length_c   1.000
_cell.angle_alpha   90.00
_cell.angle_beta   90.00
_cell.angle_gamma   90.00
#
_symmetry.space_group_name_H-M   'P 1'
#
loop_
_entity.id
_entity.type
_entity.pdbx_description
1 polymer ?
#
loop_
_entity_poly.entity_id
_entity_poly.type
_entity_poly.pdbx_seq_one_letter_code
_entity_poly.pdbx_strand_id
1 'polypeptide(L)'
;MTALPLGRPLPRPARPTLRATGVVAGAAGGVASLAMPYVLDPGVALRLVVAVLVALQIRLLFAIPAMVVHLVIRLRSRRLHATLCVAVLAAAPLVGAGTPDAPAAPPAPPGLSVAGAEFVAGATAPARITQVTGAPAVEPIRAYASLGDGGTDAARAAAAVDDLRRDGGFTRSTILVAAPTGSGWVDPAAVATVEYLTGGNVATVAVQYADRPSWVEYLEGTGPAERSAAALVTAVRAALDALPAGPRPRLVLFGESLGAIAAAGVADRADATLLAGLPGSANRPAPPHATTILNADDPVGYWSPRLLVAPDGPGPWLPIVTFWQVTGSLPGAQDVPAGHGHRYGGGFAQGFVDAGAVPAPAAATVTAVGRAIDG
;
A
#
# COMPACT_ATOMS: atom_id res chain seq x y z
N MET A 1 19.48 0.97 23.33
CA MET A 1 18.98 0.07 22.26
C MET A 1 19.05 0.85 20.97
N THR A 2 19.87 0.38 20.03
CA THR A 2 20.20 1.06 18.78
C THR A 2 18.97 1.10 17.88
N ALA A 3 18.60 2.29 17.39
CA ALA A 3 17.52 2.46 16.42
C ALA A 3 17.76 1.53 15.23
N LEU A 4 16.75 0.71 14.89
CA LEU A 4 16.75 -0.09 13.67
C LEU A 4 16.90 0.87 12.47
N PRO A 5 17.73 0.55 11.47
CA PRO A 5 17.87 1.41 10.31
C PRO A 5 16.56 1.33 9.52
N LEU A 6 15.69 2.32 9.72
CA LEU A 6 14.59 2.63 8.81
C LEU A 6 15.22 2.82 7.42
N GLY A 7 14.60 2.20 6.40
CA GLY A 7 15.08 2.26 5.02
C GLY A 7 15.40 3.69 4.58
N ARG A 8 16.32 3.84 3.61
CA ARG A 8 16.80 5.14 3.14
C ARG A 8 15.60 6.02 2.76
N PRO A 9 15.35 7.16 3.44
CA PRO A 9 14.22 8.01 3.13
C PRO A 9 14.36 8.57 1.71
N LEU A 10 13.26 8.55 0.95
CA LEU A 10 13.23 9.17 -0.38
C LEU A 10 13.51 10.68 -0.27
N PRO A 11 14.20 11.28 -1.25
CA PRO A 11 14.46 12.71 -1.25
C PRO A 11 13.15 13.50 -1.24
N ARG A 12 13.09 14.56 -0.43
CA ARG A 12 11.89 15.40 -0.29
C ARG A 12 11.53 16.05 -1.64
N PRO A 13 10.29 15.94 -2.13
CA PRO A 13 9.86 16.71 -3.30
C PRO A 13 9.86 18.22 -3.00
N ALA A 14 9.92 19.02 -4.06
CA ALA A 14 9.84 20.48 -3.97
C ALA A 14 8.49 20.93 -3.37
N ARG A 15 8.49 22.06 -2.65
CA ARG A 15 7.29 22.60 -1.96
C ARG A 15 6.11 22.71 -2.94
N PRO A 16 4.96 22.09 -2.67
CA PRO A 16 3.79 22.27 -3.51
C PRO A 16 3.29 23.71 -3.40
N THR A 17 3.05 24.36 -4.53
CA THR A 17 2.24 25.58 -4.58
C THR A 17 0.78 25.18 -4.37
N LEU A 18 0.26 25.39 -3.16
CA LEU A 18 -1.16 25.22 -2.84
C LEU A 18 -2.01 26.15 -3.74
N ARG A 19 -2.60 25.62 -4.80
CA ARG A 19 -3.76 26.25 -5.44
C ARG A 19 -4.99 25.80 -4.67
N ALA A 20 -5.60 26.73 -3.96
CA ALA A 20 -6.84 26.51 -3.22
C ALA A 20 -8.01 26.32 -4.20
N THR A 21 -8.29 25.08 -4.58
CA THR A 21 -9.59 24.66 -5.12
C THR A 21 -10.19 23.66 -4.15
N GLY A 22 -11.34 24.05 -3.59
CA GLY A 22 -11.91 23.46 -2.39
C GLY A 22 -12.33 22.01 -2.53
N VAL A 23 -11.93 21.18 -1.57
CA VAL A 23 -12.53 19.88 -1.25
C VAL A 23 -12.49 19.74 0.27
N VAL A 24 -13.68 19.72 0.91
CA VAL A 24 -13.85 19.75 2.38
C VAL A 24 -14.00 18.35 2.99
N ALA A 25 -13.98 17.27 2.21
CA ALA A 25 -13.99 15.90 2.73
C ALA A 25 -12.68 15.20 2.34
N GLY A 26 -11.78 15.00 3.31
CA GLY A 26 -10.42 14.46 3.13
C GLY A 26 -9.30 15.38 3.62
N ALA A 27 -9.60 16.67 3.80
CA ALA A 27 -8.59 17.70 4.09
C ALA A 27 -7.84 17.50 5.42
N ALA A 28 -8.41 16.87 6.45
CA ALA A 28 -7.75 16.78 7.76
C ALA A 28 -6.53 15.84 7.76
N GLY A 29 -6.65 14.64 7.16
CA GLY A 29 -5.56 13.65 7.12
C GLY A 29 -4.47 14.00 6.10
N GLY A 30 -4.87 14.52 4.94
CA GLY A 30 -3.94 15.01 3.92
C GLY A 30 -3.16 16.25 4.37
N VAL A 31 -3.81 17.21 5.04
CA VAL A 31 -3.11 18.36 5.65
C VAL A 31 -2.20 17.91 6.78
N ALA A 32 -2.61 16.93 7.61
CA ALA A 32 -1.76 16.38 8.67
C ALA A 32 -0.50 15.69 8.13
N SER A 33 -0.62 14.92 7.05
CA SER A 33 0.51 14.26 6.37
C SER A 33 1.46 15.29 5.75
N LEU A 34 0.92 16.26 5.00
CA LEU A 34 1.72 17.37 4.42
C LEU A 34 2.34 18.29 5.49
N ALA A 35 1.76 18.34 6.70
CA ALA A 35 2.28 19.10 7.83
C ALA A 35 3.33 18.35 8.65
N MET A 36 3.52 17.03 8.45
CA MET A 36 4.46 16.20 9.21
C MET A 36 5.89 16.79 9.24
N PRO A 37 6.46 17.36 8.16
CA PRO A 37 7.78 18.00 8.20
C PRO A 37 7.87 19.19 9.19
N TYR A 38 6.76 19.89 9.44
CA TYR A 38 6.68 21.00 10.40
C TYR A 38 6.42 20.51 11.83
N VAL A 39 5.95 19.26 11.99
CA VAL A 39 5.82 18.56 13.27
C VAL A 39 7.15 17.96 13.72
N LEU A 40 8.09 17.70 12.80
CA LEU A 40 9.42 17.18 13.09
C LEU A 40 10.39 18.22 13.68
N ASP A 41 10.17 19.53 13.45
CA ASP A 41 10.98 20.60 14.06
C ASP A 41 10.20 21.88 14.48
N PRO A 42 9.15 21.78 15.32
CA PRO A 42 8.33 22.93 15.70
C PRO A 42 8.90 23.67 16.92
N GLY A 43 8.76 25.00 16.93
CA GLY A 43 8.89 25.82 18.14
C GLY A 43 7.83 25.45 19.19
N VAL A 44 8.13 25.70 20.48
CA VAL A 44 7.32 25.25 21.63
C VAL A 44 5.85 25.69 21.53
N ALA A 45 5.55 26.88 21.02
CA ALA A 45 4.20 27.39 20.86
C ALA A 45 3.37 26.57 19.85
N LEU A 46 3.97 26.16 18.73
CA LEU A 46 3.30 25.35 17.72
C LEU A 46 3.05 23.93 18.22
N ARG A 47 3.95 23.38 19.05
CA ARG A 47 3.75 22.08 19.73
C ARG A 47 2.52 22.10 20.64
N LEU A 48 2.34 23.18 21.41
CA LEU A 48 1.20 23.33 22.31
C LEU A 48 -0.11 23.47 21.53
N VAL A 49 -0.12 24.25 20.45
CA VAL A 49 -1.31 24.41 19.60
C VAL A 49 -1.69 23.09 18.93
N VAL A 50 -0.73 22.37 18.34
CA VAL A 50 -0.98 21.06 17.73
C VAL A 50 -1.41 20.05 18.80
N ALA A 51 -0.80 20.02 19.98
CA ALA A 51 -1.20 19.14 21.06
C ALA A 51 -2.63 19.43 21.54
N VAL A 52 -3.03 20.70 21.62
CA VAL A 52 -4.41 21.10 21.96
C VAL A 52 -5.39 20.70 20.86
N LEU A 53 -5.05 20.91 19.59
CA LEU A 53 -5.89 20.54 18.46
C LEU A 53 -6.05 19.02 18.34
N VAL A 54 -4.97 18.27 18.56
CA VAL A 54 -4.99 16.80 18.59
C VAL A 54 -5.75 16.30 19.81
N ALA A 55 -5.56 16.88 21.00
CA ALA A 55 -6.35 16.54 22.18
C ALA A 55 -7.84 16.84 21.97
N LEU A 56 -8.17 17.95 21.29
CA LEU A 56 -9.52 18.30 20.91
C LEU A 56 -10.07 17.32 19.88
N GLN A 57 -9.28 16.92 18.88
CA GLN A 57 -9.65 15.96 17.86
C GLN A 57 -9.87 14.56 18.45
N ILE A 58 -8.98 14.06 19.32
CA ILE A 58 -9.17 12.82 20.09
C ILE A 58 -10.44 12.92 20.93
N ARG A 59 -10.66 14.05 21.63
CA ARG A 59 -11.87 14.26 22.43
C ARG A 59 -13.13 14.28 21.57
N LEU A 60 -13.10 14.88 20.39
CA LEU A 60 -14.23 14.87 19.45
C LEU A 60 -14.46 13.47 18.88
N LEU A 61 -13.39 12.76 18.50
CA LEU A 61 -13.47 11.43 17.88
C LEU A 61 -13.92 10.34 18.87
N PHE A 62 -13.51 10.42 20.14
CA PHE A 62 -13.78 9.37 21.14
C PHE A 62 -14.81 9.77 22.20
N ALA A 63 -14.83 11.03 22.66
CA ALA A 63 -15.78 11.45 23.69
C ALA A 63 -17.19 11.65 23.13
N ILE A 64 -17.36 12.01 21.84
CA ILE A 64 -18.69 12.11 21.23
C ILE A 64 -19.34 10.72 21.11
N PRO A 65 -18.69 9.67 20.53
CA PRO A 65 -19.26 8.33 20.53
C PRO A 65 -19.47 7.77 21.95
N ALA A 66 -18.54 7.99 22.88
CA ALA A 66 -18.70 7.53 24.26
C ALA A 66 -19.86 8.23 24.99
N MET A 67 -20.07 9.52 24.73
CA MET A 67 -21.21 10.30 25.24
C MET A 67 -22.52 9.82 24.62
N VAL A 68 -22.54 9.52 23.32
CA VAL A 68 -23.70 8.93 22.63
C VAL A 68 -24.03 7.56 23.20
N VAL A 69 -23.03 6.69 23.39
CA VAL A 69 -23.20 5.37 24.02
C VAL A 69 -23.72 5.50 25.45
N HIS A 70 -23.19 6.42 26.26
CA HIS A 70 -23.69 6.67 27.62
C HIS A 70 -25.11 7.22 27.64
N LEU A 71 -25.45 8.13 26.71
CA LEU A 71 -26.80 8.68 26.56
C LEU A 71 -27.77 7.57 26.14
N VAL A 72 -27.37 6.72 25.21
CA VAL A 72 -28.14 5.57 24.73
C VAL A 72 -28.39 4.58 25.87
N ILE A 73 -27.36 4.19 26.64
CA ILE A 73 -27.49 3.33 27.82
C ILE A 73 -28.46 3.92 28.85
N ARG A 74 -28.46 5.25 29.06
CA ARG A 74 -29.40 5.93 29.98
C ARG A 74 -30.83 5.97 29.46
N LEU A 75 -31.05 6.03 28.14
CA LEU A 75 -32.38 6.27 27.57
C LEU A 75 -33.33 5.04 27.60
N ARG A 76 -32.88 3.87 28.09
CA ARG A 76 -33.67 2.63 28.37
C ARG A 76 -34.66 2.15 27.29
N SER A 77 -34.65 2.74 26.09
CA SER A 77 -35.53 2.40 24.98
C SER A 77 -34.81 1.49 24.00
N ARG A 78 -35.32 0.26 23.87
CA ARG A 78 -34.79 -0.77 22.95
C ARG A 78 -34.92 -0.37 21.47
N ARG A 79 -35.94 0.44 21.13
CA ARG A 79 -36.17 0.92 19.76
C ARG A 79 -35.14 1.99 19.35
N LEU A 80 -34.86 2.95 20.23
CA LEU A 80 -33.83 3.97 19.98
C LEU A 80 -32.42 3.38 19.89
N HIS A 81 -32.10 2.37 20.72
CA HIS A 81 -30.85 1.63 20.61
C HIS A 81 -30.69 0.98 19.23
N ALA A 82 -31.73 0.27 18.75
CA ALA A 82 -31.69 -0.41 17.46
C ALA A 82 -31.53 0.59 16.29
N THR A 83 -32.29 1.70 16.30
CA THR A 83 -32.20 2.74 15.27
C THR A 83 -30.83 3.41 15.25
N LEU A 84 -30.23 3.69 16.41
CA LEU A 84 -28.89 4.29 16.50
C LEU A 84 -27.77 3.31 16.10
N CYS A 85 -27.88 2.03 16.43
CA CYS A 85 -26.91 1.02 15.96
C CYS A 85 -26.95 0.90 14.44
N VAL A 86 -28.14 0.88 13.84
CA VAL A 86 -28.30 0.86 12.37
C VAL A 86 -27.77 2.15 11.75
N ALA A 87 -28.03 3.31 12.34
CA ALA A 87 -27.51 4.59 11.84
C ALA A 87 -25.98 4.70 11.92
N VAL A 88 -25.36 4.20 12.99
CA VAL A 88 -23.90 4.18 13.17
C VAL A 88 -23.24 3.17 12.22
N LEU A 89 -23.81 1.98 12.06
CA LEU A 89 -23.34 0.98 11.09
C LEU A 89 -23.51 1.45 9.64
N ALA A 90 -24.59 2.19 9.33
CA ALA A 90 -24.81 2.81 8.03
C ALA A 90 -23.93 4.05 7.78
N ALA A 91 -23.41 4.69 8.83
CA ALA A 91 -22.50 5.84 8.74
C ALA A 91 -21.01 5.46 8.71
N ALA A 92 -20.67 4.21 9.04
CA ALA A 92 -19.29 3.70 8.96
C ALA A 92 -18.61 3.80 7.57
N PRO A 93 -19.31 3.80 6.42
CA PRO A 93 -18.67 4.01 5.12
C PRO A 93 -18.24 5.46 4.85
N LEU A 94 -18.64 6.45 5.68
CA LEU A 94 -18.41 7.87 5.39
C LEU A 94 -17.04 8.42 5.84
N VAL A 95 -16.16 7.58 6.41
CA VAL A 95 -14.79 7.98 6.83
C VAL A 95 -13.70 7.32 5.97
N GLY A 96 -14.06 6.67 4.87
CA GLY A 96 -13.08 6.02 3.98
C GLY A 96 -13.58 5.72 2.58
N ALA A 97 -14.48 6.53 2.04
CA ALA A 97 -14.74 6.53 0.61
C ALA A 97 -13.89 7.63 -0.02
N GLY A 98 -13.01 7.25 -0.94
CA GLY A 98 -12.22 8.18 -1.75
C GLY A 98 -13.10 9.20 -2.46
N THR A 99 -12.44 10.20 -3.04
CA THR A 99 -13.02 11.26 -3.86
C THR A 99 -14.17 10.78 -4.76
N PRO A 100 -15.33 11.47 -4.80
CA PRO A 100 -16.47 11.07 -5.65
C PRO A 100 -16.25 11.24 -7.17
N ASP A 101 -15.06 11.63 -7.63
CA ASP A 101 -14.82 11.97 -9.03
C ASP A 101 -14.24 10.81 -9.87
N ALA A 102 -14.07 9.61 -9.30
CA ALA A 102 -13.83 8.43 -10.11
C ALA A 102 -15.17 7.97 -10.75
N PRO A 103 -15.28 7.86 -12.08
CA PRO A 103 -16.45 7.24 -12.69
C PRO A 103 -16.63 5.86 -12.06
N ALA A 104 -17.87 5.53 -11.68
CA ALA A 104 -18.18 4.23 -11.10
C ALA A 104 -17.55 3.14 -11.97
N ALA A 105 -16.62 2.38 -11.39
CA ALA A 105 -15.93 1.32 -12.11
C ALA A 105 -17.00 0.38 -12.71
N PRO A 106 -16.83 -0.06 -13.97
CA PRO A 106 -17.75 -1.04 -14.54
C PRO A 106 -17.81 -2.27 -13.62
N PRO A 107 -18.97 -2.96 -13.54
CA PRO A 107 -19.08 -4.16 -12.73
C PRO A 107 -17.98 -5.14 -13.12
N ALA A 108 -17.31 -5.72 -12.12
CA ALA A 108 -16.22 -6.66 -12.33
C ALA A 108 -16.70 -7.82 -13.25
N PRO A 109 -15.85 -8.30 -14.17
CA PRO A 109 -16.16 -9.48 -14.98
C PRO A 109 -16.55 -10.67 -14.09
N PRO A 110 -17.41 -11.59 -14.55
CA PRO A 110 -17.77 -12.77 -13.79
C PRO A 110 -16.53 -13.52 -13.31
N GLY A 111 -16.43 -13.77 -12.01
CA GLY A 111 -15.29 -14.47 -11.38
C GLY A 111 -14.23 -13.55 -10.76
N LEU A 112 -14.15 -12.27 -11.15
CA LEU A 112 -13.20 -11.32 -10.55
C LEU A 112 -13.84 -10.46 -9.45
N SER A 113 -13.08 -10.23 -8.39
CA SER A 113 -13.34 -9.12 -7.45
C SER A 113 -13.17 -7.77 -8.13
N VAL A 114 -13.72 -6.70 -7.55
CA VAL A 114 -13.52 -5.31 -8.05
C VAL A 114 -12.02 -4.99 -8.15
N ALA A 115 -11.25 -5.30 -7.10
CA ALA A 115 -9.80 -5.11 -7.09
C ALA A 115 -9.10 -5.94 -8.19
N GLY A 116 -9.53 -7.18 -8.41
CA GLY A 116 -9.00 -8.03 -9.48
C GLY A 116 -9.30 -7.48 -10.87
N ALA A 117 -10.52 -6.98 -11.09
CA ALA A 117 -10.94 -6.38 -12.35
C ALA A 117 -10.12 -5.10 -12.66
N GLU A 118 -9.95 -4.22 -11.68
CA GLU A 118 -9.13 -3.01 -11.81
C GLU A 118 -7.66 -3.36 -12.05
N PHE A 119 -7.13 -4.35 -11.34
CA PHE A 119 -5.76 -4.82 -11.51
C PHE A 119 -5.50 -5.34 -12.93
N VAL A 120 -6.36 -6.20 -13.46
CA VAL A 120 -6.20 -6.77 -14.81
C VAL A 120 -6.41 -5.71 -15.89
N ALA A 121 -7.43 -4.85 -15.74
CA ALA A 121 -7.73 -3.80 -16.71
C ALA A 121 -6.68 -2.68 -16.75
N GLY A 122 -5.91 -2.50 -15.68
CA GLY A 122 -4.92 -1.42 -15.54
C GLY A 122 -3.57 -1.66 -16.20
N ALA A 123 -3.42 -2.66 -17.07
CA ALA A 123 -2.16 -2.96 -17.77
C ALA A 123 -1.69 -1.78 -18.65
N THR A 124 -0.41 -1.41 -18.55
CA THR A 124 0.12 -0.29 -19.34
C THR A 124 0.29 -0.71 -20.79
N ALA A 125 -0.43 -0.05 -21.70
CA ALA A 125 -0.36 -0.35 -23.13
C ALA A 125 1.07 -0.21 -23.70
N PRO A 126 1.53 -1.10 -24.60
CA PRO A 126 2.86 -1.05 -25.21
C PRO A 126 3.19 0.27 -25.89
N ALA A 127 2.20 0.90 -26.51
CA ALA A 127 2.37 2.22 -27.13
C ALA A 127 2.76 3.28 -26.10
N ARG A 128 2.16 3.24 -24.89
CA ARG A 128 2.49 4.14 -23.80
C ARG A 128 3.87 3.83 -23.22
N ILE A 129 4.22 2.56 -23.06
CA ILE A 129 5.55 2.15 -22.61
C ILE A 129 6.62 2.64 -23.60
N THR A 130 6.39 2.45 -24.89
CA THR A 130 7.30 2.90 -25.96
C THR A 130 7.44 4.42 -25.94
N GLN A 131 6.34 5.15 -25.76
CA GLN A 131 6.36 6.61 -25.68
C GLN A 131 7.22 7.14 -24.52
N VAL A 132 7.14 6.51 -23.34
CA VAL A 132 7.85 6.95 -22.13
C VAL A 132 9.32 6.52 -22.15
N THR A 133 9.60 5.29 -22.59
CA THR A 133 10.93 4.69 -22.51
C THR A 133 11.79 4.94 -23.75
N GLY A 134 11.18 5.23 -24.91
CA GLY A 134 11.84 5.36 -26.19
C GLY A 134 12.30 4.03 -26.81
N ALA A 135 11.94 2.90 -26.22
CA ALA A 135 12.31 1.56 -26.70
C ALA A 135 11.05 0.76 -27.10
N PRO A 136 11.16 -0.19 -28.05
CA PRO A 136 10.05 -1.09 -28.39
C PRO A 136 9.56 -1.84 -27.16
N ALA A 137 8.24 -1.87 -26.97
CA ALA A 137 7.60 -2.55 -25.86
C ALA A 137 6.68 -3.69 -26.31
N VAL A 138 6.47 -4.64 -25.42
CA VAL A 138 5.53 -5.75 -25.59
C VAL A 138 4.38 -5.65 -24.58
N GLU A 139 3.26 -6.32 -24.83
CA GLU A 139 2.09 -6.31 -23.94
C GLU A 139 2.43 -6.92 -22.58
N PRO A 140 2.30 -6.20 -21.45
CA PRO A 140 2.44 -6.79 -20.12
C PRO A 140 1.38 -7.85 -19.84
N ILE A 141 1.70 -8.82 -18.98
CA ILE A 141 0.73 -9.83 -18.53
C ILE A 141 0.35 -9.55 -17.07
N ARG A 142 -0.94 -9.63 -16.74
CA ARG A 142 -1.45 -9.55 -15.37
C ARG A 142 -2.39 -10.71 -15.08
N ALA A 143 -2.07 -11.54 -14.09
CA ALA A 143 -2.89 -12.65 -13.63
C ALA A 143 -3.37 -12.37 -12.19
N TYR A 144 -4.62 -12.69 -11.90
CA TYR A 144 -5.23 -12.42 -10.59
C TYR A 144 -6.22 -13.51 -10.21
N ALA A 145 -6.07 -14.08 -9.01
CA ALA A 145 -7.07 -14.96 -8.43
C ALA A 145 -7.84 -14.27 -7.30
N SER A 146 -9.16 -14.27 -7.41
CA SER A 146 -10.11 -13.79 -6.41
C SER A 146 -10.45 -14.89 -5.41
N LEU A 147 -11.18 -14.54 -4.34
CA LEU A 147 -11.59 -15.51 -3.31
C LEU A 147 -12.41 -16.69 -3.87
N GLY A 148 -13.15 -16.48 -4.96
CA GLY A 148 -13.94 -17.51 -5.63
C GLY A 148 -13.14 -18.57 -6.40
N ASP A 149 -11.87 -18.30 -6.72
CA ASP A 149 -11.06 -19.16 -7.57
C ASP A 149 -10.42 -20.34 -6.81
N GLY A 150 -10.64 -20.42 -5.50
CA GLY A 150 -10.14 -21.53 -4.70
C GLY A 150 -10.51 -21.45 -3.22
N GLY A 151 -10.91 -22.58 -2.64
CA GLY A 151 -11.29 -22.66 -1.21
C GLY A 151 -10.13 -22.58 -0.22
N THR A 152 -8.87 -22.59 -0.70
CA THR A 152 -7.66 -22.50 0.14
C THR A 152 -6.64 -21.55 -0.48
N ASP A 153 -5.70 -21.03 0.33
CA ASP A 153 -4.60 -20.18 -0.15
C ASP A 153 -3.80 -20.87 -1.26
N ALA A 154 -3.53 -22.17 -1.12
CA ALA A 154 -2.83 -22.98 -2.10
C ALA A 154 -3.64 -23.18 -3.40
N ALA A 155 -4.95 -23.40 -3.31
CA ALA A 155 -5.80 -23.54 -4.49
C ALA A 155 -5.88 -22.23 -5.29
N ARG A 156 -6.01 -21.07 -4.61
CA ARG A 156 -6.00 -19.77 -5.29
C ARG A 156 -4.64 -19.44 -5.89
N ALA A 157 -3.54 -19.77 -5.20
CA ALA A 157 -2.20 -19.66 -5.76
C ALA A 157 -2.01 -20.53 -7.01
N ALA A 158 -2.52 -21.76 -7.01
CA ALA A 158 -2.47 -22.63 -8.19
C ALA A 158 -3.27 -22.04 -9.36
N ALA A 159 -4.50 -21.56 -9.11
CA ALA A 159 -5.32 -20.90 -10.13
C ALA A 159 -4.60 -19.70 -10.76
N ALA A 160 -4.02 -18.82 -9.93
CA ALA A 160 -3.26 -17.67 -10.43
C ALA A 160 -2.02 -18.07 -11.26
N VAL A 161 -1.33 -19.14 -10.88
CA VAL A 161 -0.18 -19.67 -11.65
C VAL A 161 -0.61 -20.33 -12.96
N ASP A 162 -1.77 -20.99 -12.98
CA ASP A 162 -2.32 -21.57 -14.21
C ASP A 162 -2.76 -20.49 -15.19
N ASP A 163 -3.38 -19.41 -14.72
CA ASP A 163 -3.66 -18.20 -15.52
C ASP A 163 -2.37 -17.60 -16.07
N LEU A 164 -1.37 -17.40 -15.20
CA LEU A 164 -0.05 -16.89 -15.59
C LEU A 164 0.60 -17.78 -16.67
N ARG A 165 0.46 -19.11 -16.56
CA ARG A 165 0.99 -20.05 -17.56
C ARG A 165 0.24 -19.97 -18.88
N ARG A 166 -1.10 -19.98 -18.83
CA ARG A 166 -1.97 -19.90 -20.01
C ARG A 166 -1.66 -18.66 -20.84
N ASP A 167 -1.41 -17.55 -20.17
CA ASP A 167 -1.20 -16.25 -20.82
C ASP A 167 0.27 -16.03 -21.22
N GLY A 168 1.14 -17.03 -21.01
CA GLY A 168 2.54 -17.00 -21.43
C GLY A 168 3.49 -16.28 -20.46
N GLY A 169 3.10 -16.08 -19.20
CA GLY A 169 3.87 -15.31 -18.22
C GLY A 169 5.28 -15.84 -17.97
N PHE A 170 5.48 -17.16 -18.03
CA PHE A 170 6.80 -17.78 -17.88
C PHE A 170 7.77 -17.56 -19.05
N THR A 171 7.30 -16.94 -20.14
CA THR A 171 8.15 -16.52 -21.27
C THR A 171 8.76 -15.13 -21.07
N ARG A 172 8.30 -14.39 -20.05
CA ARG A 172 8.77 -13.03 -19.78
C ARG A 172 10.12 -13.04 -19.07
N SER A 173 10.86 -11.94 -19.17
CA SER A 173 12.14 -11.80 -18.48
C SER A 173 11.97 -11.62 -16.97
N THR A 174 10.79 -11.18 -16.53
CA THR A 174 10.47 -10.88 -15.12
C THR A 174 9.09 -11.40 -14.76
N ILE A 175 8.97 -12.04 -13.60
CA ILE A 175 7.70 -12.32 -12.92
C ILE A 175 7.65 -11.47 -11.65
N LEU A 176 6.64 -10.59 -11.56
CA LEU A 176 6.37 -9.80 -10.37
C LEU A 176 5.25 -10.47 -9.57
N VAL A 177 5.55 -10.94 -8.37
CA VAL A 177 4.54 -11.35 -7.40
C VAL A 177 4.20 -10.13 -6.54
N ALA A 178 2.99 -9.59 -6.72
CA ALA A 178 2.48 -8.47 -5.94
C ALA A 178 1.62 -9.00 -4.78
N ALA A 179 2.09 -8.81 -3.55
CA ALA A 179 1.32 -9.11 -2.34
C ALA A 179 0.28 -8.00 -2.13
N PRO A 180 -1.03 -8.29 -2.29
CA PRO A 180 -2.05 -7.25 -2.19
C PRO A 180 -2.28 -6.82 -0.75
N THR A 181 -2.98 -5.70 -0.58
CA THR A 181 -3.47 -5.22 0.71
C THR A 181 -4.94 -5.61 0.90
N GLY A 182 -5.29 -6.13 2.08
CA GLY A 182 -6.66 -6.38 2.53
C GLY A 182 -7.56 -7.03 1.48
N SER A 183 -8.42 -6.21 0.88
CA SER A 183 -9.44 -6.57 -0.11
C SER A 183 -8.91 -7.13 -1.42
N GLY A 184 -7.59 -7.21 -1.59
CA GLY A 184 -6.94 -7.66 -2.83
C GLY A 184 -6.35 -6.54 -3.67
N TRP A 185 -6.34 -5.30 -3.16
CA TRP A 185 -5.83 -4.14 -3.90
C TRP A 185 -4.30 -4.20 -4.05
N VAL A 186 -3.81 -3.81 -5.22
CA VAL A 186 -2.38 -3.68 -5.54
C VAL A 186 -2.17 -2.29 -6.11
N ASP A 187 -1.12 -1.60 -5.68
CA ASP A 187 -0.81 -0.25 -6.17
C ASP A 187 -0.55 -0.26 -7.69
N PRO A 188 -1.41 0.39 -8.51
CA PRO A 188 -1.23 0.44 -9.94
C PRO A 188 0.05 1.16 -10.36
N ALA A 189 0.53 2.14 -9.58
CA ALA A 189 1.78 2.84 -9.84
C ALA A 189 3.00 1.91 -9.71
N ALA A 190 2.99 1.00 -8.73
CA ALA A 190 4.05 0.03 -8.56
C ALA A 190 4.12 -0.96 -9.74
N VAL A 191 2.96 -1.49 -10.14
CA VAL A 191 2.88 -2.44 -11.27
C VAL A 191 3.27 -1.76 -12.58
N ALA A 192 2.70 -0.60 -12.87
CA ALA A 192 3.03 0.18 -14.07
C ALA A 192 4.52 0.54 -14.13
N THR A 193 5.15 0.84 -12.99
CA THR A 193 6.59 1.11 -12.93
C THR A 193 7.41 -0.05 -13.46
N VAL A 194 7.12 -1.29 -13.04
CA VAL A 194 7.85 -2.47 -13.53
C VAL A 194 7.56 -2.74 -15.00
N GLU A 195 6.32 -2.50 -15.46
CA GLU A 195 5.96 -2.56 -16.87
C GLU A 195 6.80 -1.58 -17.71
N TYR A 196 6.97 -0.33 -17.26
CA TYR A 196 7.87 0.60 -17.94
C TYR A 196 9.33 0.15 -17.90
N LEU A 197 9.85 -0.22 -16.73
CA LEU A 197 11.26 -0.57 -16.54
C LEU A 197 11.69 -1.82 -17.32
N THR A 198 10.75 -2.72 -17.63
CA THR A 198 10.98 -3.96 -18.39
C THR A 198 10.62 -3.85 -19.88
N GLY A 199 10.13 -2.70 -20.35
CA GLY A 199 9.59 -2.58 -21.71
C GLY A 199 8.35 -3.45 -21.94
N GLY A 200 7.56 -3.67 -20.89
CA GLY A 200 6.42 -4.57 -20.84
C GLY A 200 6.80 -6.05 -20.82
N ASN A 201 8.08 -6.39 -20.75
CA ASN A 201 8.55 -7.77 -20.62
C ASN A 201 8.44 -8.29 -19.17
N VAL A 202 7.23 -8.19 -18.62
CA VAL A 202 6.89 -8.63 -17.26
C VAL A 202 5.55 -9.35 -17.26
N ALA A 203 5.44 -10.35 -16.38
CA ALA A 203 4.17 -10.92 -15.99
C ALA A 203 3.95 -10.70 -14.49
N THR A 204 2.87 -10.00 -14.13
CA THR A 204 2.54 -9.71 -12.73
C THR A 204 1.44 -10.65 -12.25
N VAL A 205 1.57 -11.20 -11.05
CA VAL A 205 0.57 -12.09 -10.45
C VAL A 205 0.24 -11.65 -9.02
N ALA A 206 -1.04 -11.64 -8.67
CA ALA A 206 -1.56 -11.35 -7.33
C ALA A 206 -2.71 -12.30 -6.95
N VAL A 207 -2.92 -12.49 -5.65
CA VAL A 207 -3.97 -13.37 -5.12
C VAL A 207 -4.71 -12.70 -3.97
N GLN A 208 -6.02 -12.57 -4.10
CA GLN A 208 -6.90 -12.10 -3.04
C GLN A 208 -6.93 -13.09 -1.87
N TYR A 209 -6.82 -12.57 -0.65
CA TYR A 209 -6.89 -13.38 0.57
C TYR A 209 -7.99 -12.92 1.54
N ALA A 210 -8.52 -11.71 1.37
CA ALA A 210 -9.63 -11.17 2.14
C ALA A 210 -10.49 -10.22 1.27
N ASP A 211 -11.70 -9.92 1.75
CA ASP A 211 -12.65 -8.96 1.15
C ASP A 211 -12.78 -7.66 1.96
N ARG A 212 -11.98 -7.51 3.03
CA ARG A 212 -12.05 -6.38 3.96
C ARG A 212 -10.89 -5.39 3.78
N PRO A 213 -11.08 -4.12 4.16
CA PRO A 213 -10.00 -3.13 4.14
C PRO A 213 -8.78 -3.56 4.97
N SER A 214 -7.58 -3.19 4.50
CA SER A 214 -6.30 -3.63 5.07
C SER A 214 -6.09 -3.25 6.54
N TRP A 215 -6.63 -2.13 7.01
CA TRP A 215 -6.53 -1.72 8.41
C TRP A 215 -7.33 -2.63 9.37
N VAL A 216 -8.42 -3.23 8.89
CA VAL A 216 -9.22 -4.19 9.65
C VAL A 216 -8.44 -5.49 9.80
N GLU A 217 -7.90 -6.00 8.69
CA GLU A 217 -7.05 -7.20 8.69
C GLU A 217 -5.79 -7.02 9.53
N TYR A 218 -5.17 -5.85 9.46
CA TYR A 218 -3.99 -5.54 10.26
C TYR A 218 -4.25 -5.60 11.77
N LEU A 219 -5.44 -5.17 12.22
CA LEU A 219 -5.85 -5.27 13.63
C LEU A 219 -6.20 -6.70 14.06
N GLU A 220 -6.72 -7.52 13.14
CA GLU A 220 -7.06 -8.93 13.40
C GLU A 220 -5.85 -9.87 13.28
N GLY A 221 -4.76 -9.41 12.65
CA GLY A 221 -3.47 -10.07 12.55
C GLY A 221 -3.06 -10.36 11.09
N THR A 222 -1.76 -10.32 10.82
CA THR A 222 -1.20 -10.40 9.45
C THR A 222 -1.17 -11.80 8.84
N GLY A 223 -1.59 -12.82 9.58
CA GLY A 223 -1.46 -14.23 9.23
C GLY A 223 -2.06 -14.62 7.87
N PRO A 224 -3.28 -14.18 7.50
CA PRO A 224 -3.86 -14.47 6.18
C PRO A 224 -3.01 -13.95 5.01
N ALA A 225 -2.50 -12.72 5.13
CA ALA A 225 -1.65 -12.10 4.10
C ALA A 225 -0.33 -12.87 3.93
N GLU A 226 0.34 -13.19 5.05
CA GLU A 226 1.59 -13.96 5.06
C GLU A 226 1.40 -15.37 4.48
N ARG A 227 0.31 -16.08 4.82
CA ARG A 227 0.00 -17.41 4.25
C ARG A 227 -0.30 -17.36 2.76
N SER A 228 -1.07 -16.37 2.31
CA SER A 228 -1.37 -16.18 0.88
C SER A 228 -0.11 -15.92 0.07
N ALA A 229 0.75 -14.99 0.52
CA ALA A 229 2.03 -14.71 -0.14
C ALA A 229 2.95 -15.94 -0.15
N ALA A 230 3.03 -16.69 0.95
CA ALA A 230 3.79 -17.93 1.00
C ALA A 230 3.26 -19.00 0.04
N ALA A 231 1.95 -19.16 -0.08
CA ALA A 231 1.34 -20.09 -1.03
C ALA A 231 1.65 -19.71 -2.49
N LEU A 232 1.47 -18.43 -2.84
CA LEU A 232 1.72 -17.92 -4.18
C LEU A 232 3.20 -18.04 -4.59
N VAL A 233 4.12 -17.58 -3.74
CA VAL A 233 5.56 -17.68 -4.01
C VAL A 233 6.00 -19.14 -4.10
N THR A 234 5.40 -20.04 -3.31
CA THR A 234 5.66 -21.49 -3.44
C THR A 234 5.22 -22.02 -4.80
N ALA A 235 4.01 -21.69 -5.24
CA ALA A 235 3.48 -22.16 -6.51
C ALA A 235 4.27 -21.60 -7.70
N VAL A 236 4.62 -20.31 -7.68
CA VAL A 236 5.43 -19.68 -8.74
C VAL A 236 6.82 -20.29 -8.82
N ARG A 237 7.49 -20.52 -7.69
CA ARG A 237 8.81 -21.19 -7.68
C ARG A 237 8.74 -22.61 -8.19
N ALA A 238 7.76 -23.39 -7.76
CA ALA A 238 7.58 -24.74 -8.28
C ALA A 238 7.37 -24.74 -9.81
N ALA A 239 6.63 -23.75 -10.34
CA ALA A 239 6.45 -23.59 -11.78
C ALA A 239 7.75 -23.15 -12.50
N LEU A 240 8.55 -22.26 -11.91
CA LEU A 240 9.86 -21.85 -12.43
C LEU A 240 10.87 -23.01 -12.43
N ASP A 241 10.87 -23.83 -11.39
CA ASP A 241 11.77 -24.98 -11.26
C ASP A 241 11.47 -26.07 -12.29
N ALA A 242 10.19 -26.21 -12.68
CA ALA A 242 9.73 -27.12 -13.71
C ALA A 242 10.02 -26.65 -15.15
N LEU A 243 10.51 -25.43 -15.36
CA LEU A 243 10.88 -24.95 -16.69
C LEU A 243 12.12 -25.71 -17.22
N PRO A 244 12.15 -26.02 -18.54
CA PRO A 244 13.33 -26.58 -19.20
C PRO A 244 14.59 -25.74 -18.94
N ALA A 245 15.77 -26.36 -19.10
CA ALA A 245 17.03 -25.65 -18.99
C ALA A 245 17.10 -24.48 -19.98
N GLY A 246 17.42 -23.29 -19.49
CA GLY A 246 17.43 -22.06 -20.29
C GLY A 246 17.37 -20.80 -19.42
N PRO A 247 17.32 -19.60 -20.03
CA PRO A 247 17.10 -18.36 -19.30
C PRO A 247 15.73 -18.41 -18.60
N ARG A 248 15.73 -18.22 -17.29
CA ARG A 248 14.52 -18.18 -16.47
C ARG A 248 14.11 -16.73 -16.16
N PRO A 249 12.80 -16.45 -16.01
CA PRO A 249 12.35 -15.16 -15.52
C PRO A 249 12.95 -14.86 -14.14
N ARG A 250 13.30 -13.60 -13.90
CA ARG A 250 13.62 -13.13 -12.54
C ARG A 250 12.35 -13.05 -11.71
N LEU A 251 12.38 -13.61 -10.50
CA LEU A 251 11.28 -13.52 -9.56
C LEU A 251 11.46 -12.29 -8.67
N VAL A 252 10.55 -11.33 -8.81
CA VAL A 252 10.53 -10.08 -8.04
C VAL A 252 9.31 -10.09 -7.13
N LEU A 253 9.47 -9.67 -5.88
CA LEU A 253 8.35 -9.45 -4.97
C LEU A 253 8.09 -7.96 -4.77
N PHE A 254 6.82 -7.62 -4.63
CA PHE A 254 6.39 -6.31 -4.21
C PHE A 254 5.32 -6.41 -3.14
N GLY A 255 5.36 -5.52 -2.16
CA GLY A 255 4.28 -5.33 -1.21
C GLY A 255 4.26 -3.92 -0.65
N GLU A 256 3.05 -3.42 -0.38
CA GLU A 256 2.80 -2.13 0.28
C GLU A 256 2.05 -2.36 1.60
N SER A 257 2.40 -1.64 2.67
CA SER A 257 1.71 -1.74 3.97
C SER A 257 1.64 -3.17 4.50
N LEU A 258 0.43 -3.71 4.67
CA LEU A 258 0.18 -5.11 5.02
C LEU A 258 0.79 -6.09 3.99
N GLY A 259 0.73 -5.75 2.71
CA GLY A 259 1.41 -6.51 1.65
C GLY A 259 2.92 -6.50 1.80
N ALA A 260 3.52 -5.40 2.30
CA ALA A 260 4.95 -5.33 2.58
C ALA A 260 5.35 -6.30 3.70
N ILE A 261 4.51 -6.51 4.71
CA ILE A 261 4.74 -7.53 5.75
C ILE A 261 4.73 -8.93 5.13
N ALA A 262 3.73 -9.21 4.31
CA ALA A 262 3.59 -10.50 3.64
C ALA A 262 4.77 -10.79 2.70
N ALA A 263 5.19 -9.81 1.89
CA ALA A 263 6.34 -9.92 0.99
C ALA A 263 7.65 -10.08 1.77
N ALA A 264 7.83 -9.36 2.88
CA ALA A 264 9.02 -9.49 3.74
C ALA A 264 9.17 -10.91 4.30
N GLY A 265 8.06 -11.58 4.62
CA GLY A 265 8.07 -12.95 5.15
C GLY A 265 8.56 -14.02 4.18
N VAL A 266 8.68 -13.71 2.88
CA VAL A 266 9.06 -14.66 1.82
C VAL A 266 10.15 -14.08 0.89
N ALA A 267 10.80 -13.00 1.30
CA ALA A 267 11.80 -12.28 0.50
C ALA A 267 13.03 -13.13 0.12
N ASP A 268 13.41 -14.07 0.97
CA ASP A 268 14.51 -15.02 0.76
C ASP A 268 14.27 -16.00 -0.40
N ARG A 269 13.04 -16.06 -0.90
CA ARG A 269 12.62 -16.95 -1.97
C ARG A 269 12.59 -16.27 -3.34
N ALA A 270 12.98 -15.01 -3.43
CA ALA A 270 12.97 -14.21 -4.65
C ALA A 270 14.34 -13.61 -4.97
N ASP A 271 14.52 -13.17 -6.22
CA ASP A 271 15.77 -12.55 -6.68
C ASP A 271 15.88 -11.08 -6.25
N ALA A 272 14.73 -10.43 -6.02
CA ALA A 272 14.62 -9.05 -5.56
C ALA A 272 13.28 -8.83 -4.85
N THR A 273 13.26 -8.00 -3.82
CA THR A 273 12.03 -7.62 -3.12
C THR A 273 11.98 -6.11 -2.88
N LEU A 274 10.87 -5.46 -3.24
CA LEU A 274 10.58 -4.07 -2.89
C LEU A 274 9.46 -4.00 -1.86
N LEU A 275 9.73 -3.34 -0.74
CA LEU A 275 8.80 -3.12 0.37
C LEU A 275 8.49 -1.64 0.47
N ALA A 276 7.24 -1.24 0.25
CA ALA A 276 6.81 0.15 0.40
C ALA A 276 6.01 0.32 1.69
N GLY A 277 6.41 1.28 2.52
CA GLY A 277 5.66 1.66 3.71
C GLY A 277 5.46 0.51 4.70
N LEU A 278 6.51 -0.29 4.92
CA LEU A 278 6.49 -1.37 5.89
C LEU A 278 6.03 -0.82 7.26
N PRO A 279 4.92 -1.30 7.84
CA PRO A 279 4.36 -0.71 9.06
C PRO A 279 5.37 -0.70 10.22
N GLY A 280 5.47 0.40 10.96
CA GLY A 280 6.47 0.55 12.04
C GLY A 280 6.34 -0.51 13.13
N SER A 281 5.12 -0.94 13.40
CA SER A 281 4.80 -2.04 14.31
C SER A 281 5.24 -3.43 13.85
N ALA A 282 5.63 -3.61 12.58
CA ALA A 282 6.21 -4.87 12.12
C ALA A 282 7.50 -5.20 12.89
N ASN A 283 8.24 -4.17 13.35
CA ASN A 283 9.42 -4.27 14.21
C ASN A 283 10.42 -5.38 13.78
N ARG A 284 10.60 -5.52 12.46
CA ARG A 284 11.52 -6.47 11.83
C ARG A 284 12.50 -5.68 10.96
N PRO A 285 13.81 -5.97 11.02
CA PRO A 285 14.74 -5.44 10.02
C PRO A 285 14.34 -5.93 8.63
N ALA A 286 14.63 -5.13 7.61
CA ALA A 286 14.42 -5.54 6.23
C ALA A 286 15.18 -6.86 5.96
N PRO A 287 14.53 -7.87 5.36
CA PRO A 287 15.19 -9.11 4.99
C PRO A 287 16.39 -8.86 4.06
N PRO A 288 17.37 -9.78 4.02
CA PRO A 288 18.35 -9.81 2.94
C PRO A 288 17.63 -9.84 1.58
N HIS A 289 18.16 -9.15 0.57
CA HIS A 289 17.54 -9.01 -0.77
C HIS A 289 16.21 -8.26 -0.82
N ALA A 290 15.86 -7.53 0.25
CA ALA A 290 14.76 -6.58 0.26
C ALA A 290 15.26 -5.13 0.33
N THR A 291 14.68 -4.28 -0.52
CA THR A 291 14.81 -2.83 -0.45
C THR A 291 13.52 -2.27 0.15
N THR A 292 13.65 -1.41 1.16
CA THR A 292 12.51 -0.71 1.75
C THR A 292 12.52 0.76 1.34
N ILE A 293 11.39 1.24 0.82
CA ILE A 293 11.14 2.66 0.58
C ILE A 293 10.10 3.17 1.58
N LEU A 294 10.32 4.39 2.07
CA LEU A 294 9.42 5.06 3.01
C LEU A 294 9.44 6.55 2.71
N ASN A 295 8.26 7.14 2.47
CA ASN A 295 8.14 8.60 2.40
C ASN A 295 8.39 9.20 3.79
N ALA A 296 9.04 10.36 3.84
CA ALA A 296 9.45 10.97 5.10
C ALA A 296 8.26 11.29 6.03
N ASP A 297 7.07 11.48 5.47
CA ASP A 297 5.82 11.80 6.13
C ASP A 297 4.79 10.65 6.11
N ASP A 298 5.19 9.41 5.76
CA ASP A 298 4.30 8.26 5.75
C ASP A 298 3.92 7.82 7.19
N PRO A 299 2.67 8.02 7.63
CA PRO A 299 2.27 7.63 8.98
C PRO A 299 2.27 6.12 9.19
N VAL A 300 2.15 5.30 8.14
CA VAL A 300 2.10 3.83 8.25
C VAL A 300 3.44 3.28 8.73
N GLY A 301 4.55 3.75 8.15
CA GLY A 301 5.88 3.30 8.54
C GLY A 301 6.31 3.73 9.95
N TYR A 302 5.64 4.72 10.52
CA TYR A 302 5.91 5.18 11.89
C TYR A 302 4.91 4.69 12.91
N TRP A 303 3.74 4.23 12.48
CA TRP A 303 2.71 3.80 13.40
C TRP A 303 3.14 2.54 14.16
N SER A 304 3.09 2.62 15.49
CA SER A 304 3.39 1.50 16.39
C SER A 304 2.73 1.73 17.75
N PRO A 305 2.13 0.72 18.39
CA PRO A 305 1.66 0.82 19.78
C PRO A 305 2.75 1.25 20.77
N ARG A 306 4.02 1.00 20.43
CA ARG A 306 5.16 1.41 21.26
C ARG A 306 5.29 2.93 21.36
N LEU A 307 4.74 3.71 20.41
CA LEU A 307 4.70 5.18 20.50
C LEU A 307 3.96 5.70 21.73
N LEU A 308 3.17 4.87 22.42
CA LEU A 308 2.59 5.23 23.72
C LEU A 308 3.67 5.43 24.80
N VAL A 309 4.77 4.69 24.73
CA VAL A 309 5.76 4.54 25.81
C VAL A 309 7.22 4.65 25.38
N ALA A 310 7.52 4.67 24.07
CA ALA A 310 8.86 4.74 23.51
C ALA A 310 8.95 5.59 22.23
N PRO A 311 10.09 6.26 22.00
CA PRO A 311 10.35 7.05 20.79
C PRO A 311 10.73 6.15 19.60
N ASP A 312 9.73 5.56 18.95
CA ASP A 312 9.92 4.64 17.81
C ASP A 312 9.52 5.28 16.45
N GLY A 313 9.85 6.56 16.22
CA GLY A 313 9.51 7.30 14.98
C GLY A 313 10.37 8.56 14.76
N PRO A 314 10.19 9.29 13.64
CA PRO A 314 11.00 10.45 13.31
C PRO A 314 10.64 11.64 14.18
N GLY A 315 11.65 12.42 14.56
CA GLY A 315 11.48 13.70 15.25
C GLY A 315 11.23 13.59 16.76
N PRO A 316 10.86 14.71 17.40
CA PRO A 316 10.63 14.76 18.84
C PRO A 316 9.40 13.93 19.22
N TRP A 317 9.60 12.98 20.13
CA TRP A 317 8.55 12.13 20.66
C TRP A 317 7.95 12.71 21.95
N LEU A 318 6.62 12.70 22.04
CA LEU A 318 5.85 13.01 23.24
C LEU A 318 5.03 11.76 23.63
N PRO A 319 5.25 11.18 24.82
CA PRO A 319 4.53 9.99 25.25
C PRO A 319 3.02 10.17 25.12
N ILE A 320 2.33 9.13 24.64
CA ILE A 320 0.88 9.10 24.37
C ILE A 320 0.43 10.03 23.23
N VAL A 321 0.94 11.26 23.18
CA VAL A 321 0.57 12.28 22.17
C VAL A 321 1.00 11.84 20.78
N THR A 322 2.26 11.42 20.61
CA THR A 322 2.77 11.01 19.29
C THR A 322 2.04 9.80 18.73
N PHE A 323 1.65 8.84 19.59
CA PHE A 323 0.82 7.71 19.16
C PHE A 323 -0.49 8.19 18.53
N TRP A 324 -1.20 9.10 19.18
CA TRP A 324 -2.48 9.61 18.66
C TRP A 324 -2.30 10.54 17.46
N GLN A 325 -1.20 11.29 17.38
CA GLN A 325 -0.86 12.09 16.21
C GLN A 325 -0.68 11.22 14.98
N VAL A 326 0.17 10.19 15.07
CA VAL A 326 0.41 9.28 13.94
C VAL A 326 -0.87 8.52 13.59
N THR A 327 -1.63 8.06 14.59
CA THR A 327 -2.93 7.41 14.37
C THR A 327 -3.91 8.32 13.63
N GLY A 328 -3.96 9.61 13.98
CA GLY A 328 -4.82 10.60 13.32
C GLY A 328 -4.43 10.92 11.88
N SER A 329 -3.19 10.63 11.47
CA SER A 329 -2.71 10.81 10.09
C SER A 329 -2.92 9.59 9.19
N LEU A 330 -3.25 8.41 9.74
CA LEU A 330 -3.49 7.21 8.94
C LEU A 330 -4.70 7.36 7.97
N PRO A 331 -5.85 7.92 8.38
CA PRO A 331 -6.95 8.17 7.45
C PRO A 331 -6.54 9.19 6.39
N GLY A 332 -6.70 8.83 5.11
CA GLY A 332 -6.32 9.69 3.98
C GLY A 332 -4.82 9.75 3.72
N ALA A 333 -4.01 8.85 4.28
CA ALA A 333 -2.57 8.79 4.01
C ALA A 333 -2.25 8.54 2.52
N GLN A 334 -3.18 7.97 1.75
CA GLN A 334 -3.07 7.84 0.29
C GLN A 334 -3.70 9.01 -0.49
N ASP A 335 -4.53 9.84 0.16
CA ASP A 335 -5.21 11.01 -0.42
C ASP A 335 -4.31 12.27 -0.38
N VAL A 336 -3.07 12.08 -0.81
CA VAL A 336 -2.02 13.11 -0.85
C VAL A 336 -1.34 13.09 -2.22
N PRO A 337 -0.58 14.13 -2.60
CA PRO A 337 0.25 14.09 -3.80
C PRO A 337 1.26 12.93 -3.76
N ALA A 338 1.70 12.46 -4.93
CA ALA A 338 2.75 11.45 -5.01
C ALA A 338 4.05 11.90 -4.33
N GLY A 339 4.74 10.96 -3.67
CA GLY A 339 5.93 11.21 -2.86
C GLY A 339 5.65 11.69 -1.44
N HIS A 340 4.38 11.72 -1.03
CA HIS A 340 3.93 12.08 0.31
C HIS A 340 3.06 10.98 0.92
N GLY A 341 3.01 10.95 2.24
CA GLY A 341 2.19 10.01 3.00
C GLY A 341 2.44 8.58 2.54
N HIS A 342 1.36 7.81 2.40
CA HIS A 342 1.41 6.44 1.92
C HIS A 342 1.25 6.33 0.38
N ARG A 343 1.55 7.41 -0.36
CA ARG A 343 1.49 7.42 -1.83
C ARG A 343 2.88 7.61 -2.44
N TYR A 344 3.45 6.54 -2.97
CA TYR A 344 4.85 6.51 -3.40
C TYR A 344 5.08 7.03 -4.82
N GLY A 345 4.14 6.80 -5.74
CA GLY A 345 4.21 7.29 -7.13
C GLY A 345 5.55 6.98 -7.80
N GLY A 346 6.17 7.99 -8.41
CA GLY A 346 7.44 7.87 -9.12
C GLY A 346 8.62 7.38 -8.28
N GLY A 347 8.50 7.40 -6.94
CA GLY A 347 9.46 6.80 -6.02
C GLY A 347 9.68 5.29 -6.26
N PHE A 348 8.67 4.59 -6.81
CA PHE A 348 8.81 3.18 -7.19
C PHE A 348 9.89 2.96 -8.25
N ALA A 349 10.12 3.92 -9.16
CA ALA A 349 11.07 3.74 -10.26
C ALA A 349 12.48 3.51 -9.73
N GLN A 350 12.93 4.37 -8.81
CA GLN A 350 14.23 4.16 -8.16
C GLN A 350 14.19 2.97 -7.19
N GLY A 351 13.08 2.76 -6.47
CA GLY A 351 12.95 1.65 -5.52
C GLY A 351 13.14 0.28 -6.17
N PHE A 352 12.52 0.03 -7.33
CA PHE A 352 12.70 -1.23 -8.06
C PHE A 352 14.11 -1.39 -8.64
N VAL A 353 14.75 -0.31 -9.07
CA VAL A 353 16.16 -0.34 -9.52
C VAL A 353 17.09 -0.66 -8.35
N ASP A 354 16.89 -0.04 -7.19
CA ASP A 354 17.68 -0.27 -5.98
C ASP A 354 17.47 -1.68 -5.41
N ALA A 355 16.27 -2.25 -5.56
CA ALA A 355 15.99 -3.66 -5.24
C ALA A 355 16.69 -4.63 -6.21
N GLY A 356 17.19 -4.15 -7.35
CA GLY A 356 17.75 -4.97 -8.41
C GLY A 356 16.68 -5.75 -9.19
N ALA A 357 15.42 -5.29 -9.18
CA ALA A 357 14.30 -5.96 -9.85
C ALA A 357 14.47 -6.03 -11.38
N VAL A 358 15.19 -5.07 -11.96
CA VAL A 358 15.53 -5.01 -13.38
C VAL A 358 17.04 -4.81 -13.56
N PRO A 359 17.63 -5.19 -14.71
CA PRO A 359 18.98 -4.77 -15.07
C PRO A 359 19.08 -3.24 -15.01
N ALA A 360 20.21 -2.71 -14.53
CA ALA A 360 20.40 -1.28 -14.28
C ALA A 360 20.03 -0.43 -15.53
N PRO A 361 18.87 0.26 -15.53
CA PRO A 361 18.44 1.05 -16.66
C PRO A 361 19.19 2.38 -16.68
N ALA A 362 19.14 3.10 -17.81
CA ALA A 362 19.69 4.44 -17.88
C ALA A 362 18.97 5.37 -16.89
N ALA A 363 19.71 6.25 -16.21
CA ALA A 363 19.13 7.19 -15.24
C ALA A 363 18.03 8.09 -15.85
N ALA A 364 18.18 8.43 -17.14
CA ALA A 364 17.17 9.16 -17.90
C ALA A 364 15.85 8.38 -18.02
N THR A 365 15.92 7.05 -18.22
CA THR A 365 14.74 6.16 -18.25
C THR A 365 14.08 6.14 -16.87
N VAL A 366 14.83 5.95 -15.79
CA VAL A 366 14.26 5.97 -14.42
C VAL A 366 13.53 7.29 -14.15
N THR A 367 14.12 8.41 -14.55
CA THR A 367 13.53 9.74 -14.39
C THR A 367 12.29 9.95 -15.27
N ALA A 368 12.27 9.39 -16.49
CA ALA A 368 11.10 9.45 -17.36
C ALA A 368 9.95 8.60 -16.82
N VAL A 369 10.24 7.40 -16.31
CA VAL A 369 9.27 6.51 -15.68
C VAL A 369 8.68 7.15 -14.43
N GLY A 370 9.52 7.69 -13.53
CA GLY A 370 9.04 8.37 -12.33
C GLY A 370 8.04 9.49 -12.65
N ARG A 371 8.37 10.36 -13.61
CA ARG A 371 7.46 11.42 -14.07
C ARG A 371 6.18 10.89 -14.70
N ALA A 372 6.26 9.82 -15.50
CA ALA A 372 5.08 9.24 -16.15
C ALA A 372 4.10 8.60 -15.14
N ILE A 373 4.60 8.15 -13.99
CA ILE A 373 3.80 7.59 -12.90
C ILE A 373 3.13 8.70 -12.06
N ASP A 374 3.82 9.82 -11.84
CA ASP A 374 3.29 10.92 -11.04
C ASP A 374 2.16 11.71 -11.73
N GLY A 375 2.09 11.65 -13.08
CA GLY A 375 1.08 12.33 -13.90
C GLY A 375 1.63 13.51 -14.67
#